data_AF-U1GJL6-F1
#
_entry.id   AF-U1GJL6-F1
#
_cell.length_a   1.000
_cell.length_b   1.000
_cell.length_c   1.000
_cell.angle_alpha   90.00
_cell.angle_beta   90.00
_cell.angle_gamma   90.00
#
_symmetry.space_group_name_H-M   'P 1'
#
loop_
_entity.id
_entity.type
_entity.pdbx_description
1 polymer ?
#
loop_
_entity_poly.entity_id
_entity_poly.type
_entity_poly.pdbx_seq_one_letter_code
_entity_poly.pdbx_strand_id
1 'polypeptide(L)'
;MSERIANAALRQKVMSADDAAGLIKDGDQIGFGGFTGSGYPKVFPGALAKRIEAAHQRGEKFTVNTLTGASTAPELDGALAGVDGIGWRMPYQSDPTMRSKINDGTSYYTDIHLSESGMMVRQGFFGKIDFAVIEATRITEDGKIVPTSSVGNNSAYCEVADKIIIEVNSWQSEDLEGMHDVYQGFAL
;
A
#
# COMPACT_ATOMS: atom_id res chain seq x y z
N MET A 1 -2.41 -19.72 10.15
CA MET A 1 -3.22 -18.70 9.44
C MET A 1 -4.62 -18.52 10.01
N SER A 2 -5.32 -19.58 10.48
CA SER A 2 -6.69 -19.42 11.01
C SER A 2 -6.76 -18.49 12.23
N GLU A 3 -5.71 -18.43 13.06
CA GLU A 3 -5.62 -17.53 14.22
C GLU A 3 -5.33 -16.07 13.85
N ARG A 4 -4.52 -15.83 12.81
CA ARG A 4 -4.15 -14.46 12.38
C ARG A 4 -5.28 -13.70 11.67
N ILE A 5 -6.32 -14.40 11.24
CA ILE A 5 -7.55 -13.80 10.73
C ILE A 5 -8.68 -14.37 11.59
N ALA A 6 -8.85 -13.79 12.78
CA ALA A 6 -9.80 -14.27 13.77
C ALA A 6 -11.25 -13.94 13.37
N ASN A 7 -11.48 -12.86 12.61
CA ASN A 7 -12.79 -12.55 12.06
C ASN A 7 -13.23 -13.57 10.99
N ALA A 8 -14.29 -14.33 11.28
CA ALA A 8 -14.78 -15.40 10.41
C ALA A 8 -15.27 -14.90 9.04
N ALA A 9 -15.91 -13.73 8.97
CA ALA A 9 -16.42 -13.16 7.72
C ALA A 9 -15.28 -12.69 6.80
N LEU A 10 -14.25 -12.05 7.36
CA LEU A 10 -13.07 -11.61 6.60
C LEU A 10 -12.21 -12.80 6.15
N ARG A 11 -12.19 -13.89 6.89
CA ARG A 11 -11.52 -15.13 6.47
C ARG A 11 -12.08 -15.70 5.16
N GLN A 12 -13.36 -15.46 4.86
CA GLN A 12 -13.98 -15.89 3.59
C GLN A 12 -13.52 -15.05 2.39
N LYS A 13 -12.83 -13.93 2.61
CA LYS A 13 -12.30 -13.04 1.55
C LYS A 13 -10.84 -13.34 1.19
N VAL A 14 -10.22 -14.33 1.82
CA VAL A 14 -8.84 -14.72 1.53
C VAL A 14 -8.75 -15.19 0.08
N MET A 15 -7.82 -14.61 -0.66
CA MET A 15 -7.54 -14.91 -2.06
C MET A 15 -6.03 -14.83 -2.32
N SER A 16 -5.59 -15.26 -3.50
CA SER A 16 -4.18 -15.13 -3.88
C SER A 16 -3.80 -13.68 -4.13
N ALA A 17 -2.50 -13.37 -4.05
CA ALA A 17 -2.00 -12.04 -4.40
C ALA A 17 -2.25 -11.70 -5.89
N ASP A 18 -2.20 -12.70 -6.77
CA ASP A 18 -2.49 -12.53 -8.20
C ASP A 18 -3.98 -12.19 -8.44
N ASP A 19 -4.90 -12.86 -7.73
CA ASP A 19 -6.34 -12.54 -7.80
C ASP A 19 -6.61 -11.12 -7.29
N ALA A 20 -6.00 -10.74 -6.16
CA ALA A 20 -6.11 -9.41 -5.60
C ALA A 20 -5.55 -8.35 -6.56
N ALA A 21 -4.36 -8.60 -7.14
CA ALA A 21 -3.75 -7.72 -8.13
C ALA A 21 -4.59 -7.62 -9.41
N GLY A 22 -5.36 -8.66 -9.76
CA GLY A 22 -6.32 -8.66 -10.87
C GLY A 22 -7.46 -7.65 -10.72
N LEU A 23 -7.72 -7.14 -9.51
CA LEU A 23 -8.74 -6.13 -9.25
C LEU A 23 -8.33 -4.71 -9.63
N ILE A 24 -7.02 -4.46 -9.74
CA ILE A 24 -6.44 -3.14 -10.02
C ILE A 24 -6.67 -2.77 -11.50
N LYS A 25 -6.67 -1.48 -11.85
CA LYS A 25 -6.78 -0.99 -13.23
C LYS A 25 -5.69 0.04 -13.50
N ASP A 26 -5.41 0.26 -14.79
CA ASP A 26 -4.56 1.37 -15.21
C ASP A 26 -5.10 2.70 -14.65
N GLY A 27 -4.21 3.50 -14.08
CA GLY A 27 -4.51 4.78 -13.48
C GLY A 27 -5.03 4.76 -12.04
N ASP A 28 -5.26 3.58 -11.44
CA ASP A 28 -5.74 3.49 -10.06
C ASP A 28 -4.76 4.17 -9.08
N GLN A 29 -5.32 4.87 -8.09
CA GLN A 29 -4.56 5.43 -6.97
C GLN A 29 -4.56 4.47 -5.78
N ILE A 30 -3.37 4.09 -5.35
CA ILE A 30 -3.19 3.08 -4.30
C ILE A 30 -2.45 3.67 -3.11
N GLY A 31 -3.13 3.69 -1.96
CA GLY A 31 -2.55 3.97 -0.65
C GLY A 31 -1.91 2.73 -0.06
N PHE A 32 -0.59 2.66 -0.08
CA PHE A 32 0.19 1.58 0.50
C PHE A 32 0.63 1.89 1.92
N GLY A 33 0.59 0.88 2.78
CA GLY A 33 1.33 0.93 4.04
C GLY A 33 2.84 1.00 3.79
N GLY A 34 3.59 1.45 4.79
CA GLY A 34 5.05 1.53 4.69
C GLY A 34 5.65 2.81 5.21
N PHE A 35 6.68 2.67 6.03
CA PHE A 35 7.47 3.78 6.56
C PHE A 35 8.90 3.29 6.82
N THR A 36 9.92 3.97 6.28
CA THR A 36 11.34 3.63 6.47
C THR A 36 11.67 2.15 6.22
N GLY A 37 11.15 1.58 5.13
CA GLY A 37 11.38 0.17 4.80
C GLY A 37 10.74 -0.82 5.78
N SER A 38 9.70 -0.39 6.52
CA SER A 38 8.99 -1.20 7.52
C SER A 38 7.47 -1.13 7.29
N GLY A 39 6.78 -2.26 7.47
CA GLY A 39 5.32 -2.35 7.43
C GLY A 39 4.63 -2.10 6.08
N TYR A 40 5.35 -2.24 4.97
CA TYR A 40 4.77 -2.20 3.62
C TYR A 40 4.44 -3.63 3.12
N PRO A 41 3.39 -3.81 2.29
CA PRO A 41 3.04 -5.11 1.71
C PRO A 41 4.11 -5.58 0.73
N LYS A 42 4.33 -6.88 0.61
CA LYS A 42 5.48 -7.46 -0.10
C LYS A 42 5.06 -8.39 -1.23
N VAL A 43 4.09 -9.26 -0.97
CA VAL A 43 3.62 -10.23 -1.96
C VAL A 43 2.71 -9.55 -2.98
N PHE A 44 1.81 -8.66 -2.53
CA PHE A 44 0.88 -7.98 -3.43
C PHE A 44 1.58 -7.12 -4.50
N PRO A 45 2.57 -6.25 -4.18
CA PRO A 45 3.20 -5.43 -5.22
C PRO A 45 3.96 -6.25 -6.25
N GLY A 46 4.56 -7.38 -5.86
CA GLY A 46 5.18 -8.32 -6.81
C GLY A 46 4.18 -8.94 -7.78
N ALA A 47 2.98 -9.30 -7.31
CA ALA A 47 1.90 -9.77 -8.18
C ALA A 47 1.39 -8.68 -9.13
N LEU A 48 1.25 -7.45 -8.63
CA LEU A 48 0.88 -6.29 -9.45
C LEU A 48 1.95 -5.99 -10.51
N ALA A 49 3.24 -6.04 -10.16
CA ALA A 49 4.34 -5.82 -11.08
C ALA A 49 4.31 -6.81 -12.25
N LYS A 50 4.11 -8.12 -11.99
CA LYS A 50 3.95 -9.15 -13.03
C LYS A 50 2.79 -8.83 -13.98
N ARG A 51 1.67 -8.36 -13.44
CA ARG A 51 0.49 -8.02 -14.23
C ARG A 51 0.73 -6.80 -15.12
N ILE A 52 1.40 -5.78 -14.58
CA ILE A 52 1.80 -4.58 -15.31
C ILE A 52 2.76 -4.96 -16.44
N GLU A 53 3.82 -5.72 -16.14
CA GLU A 53 4.79 -6.19 -17.13
C GLU A 53 4.12 -6.96 -18.26
N ALA A 54 3.21 -7.88 -17.94
CA ALA A 54 2.46 -8.62 -18.94
C ALA A 54 1.60 -7.71 -19.84
N ALA A 55 1.03 -6.63 -19.29
CA ALA A 55 0.29 -5.64 -20.08
C ALA A 55 1.20 -4.86 -21.03
N HIS A 56 2.37 -4.42 -20.54
CA HIS A 56 3.36 -3.73 -21.36
C HIS A 56 3.88 -4.61 -22.49
N GLN A 57 4.09 -5.91 -22.25
CA GLN A 57 4.46 -6.88 -23.29
C GLN A 57 3.41 -7.01 -24.40
N ARG A 58 2.13 -6.69 -24.11
CA ARG A 58 1.04 -6.60 -25.10
C ARG A 58 0.91 -5.21 -25.74
N GLY A 59 1.77 -4.25 -25.38
CA GLY A 59 1.71 -2.87 -25.84
C GLY A 59 0.60 -2.04 -25.16
N GLU A 60 0.05 -2.53 -24.04
CA GLU A 60 -0.97 -1.82 -23.27
C GLU A 60 -0.30 -0.88 -22.27
N LYS A 61 -0.84 0.33 -22.09
CA LYS A 61 -0.45 1.19 -20.98
C LYS A 61 -1.01 0.60 -19.69
N PHE A 62 -0.15 0.46 -18.70
CA PHE A 62 -0.57 0.14 -17.34
C PHE A 62 0.39 0.77 -16.33
N THR A 63 -0.04 1.84 -15.68
CA THR A 63 0.62 2.40 -14.50
C THR A 63 -0.37 2.61 -13.36
N VAL A 64 0.12 2.70 -12.14
CA VAL A 64 -0.65 3.08 -10.95
C VAL A 64 0.02 4.27 -10.27
N ASN A 65 -0.75 4.99 -9.45
CA ASN A 65 -0.20 6.02 -8.58
C ASN A 65 -0.02 5.45 -7.17
N THR A 66 1.13 5.71 -6.56
CA THR A 66 1.51 5.09 -5.29
C THR A 66 1.70 6.14 -4.20
N LEU A 67 0.81 6.11 -3.22
CA LEU A 67 0.83 6.96 -2.05
C LEU A 67 1.25 6.10 -0.85
N THR A 68 2.26 6.50 -0.09
CA THR A 68 2.75 5.72 1.06
C THR A 68 2.80 6.55 2.35
N GLY A 69 3.10 5.91 3.48
CA GLY A 69 3.51 6.65 4.69
C GLY A 69 4.84 7.40 4.46
N ALA A 70 5.88 6.66 4.06
CA ALA A 70 7.17 7.19 3.63
C ALA A 70 7.86 6.18 2.69
N SER A 71 9.15 5.90 2.86
CA SER A 71 9.86 4.95 2.01
C SER A 71 9.43 3.51 2.26
N THR A 72 9.45 2.72 1.20
CA THR A 72 9.30 1.26 1.26
C THR A 72 10.65 0.59 0.98
N ALA A 73 10.69 -0.47 0.17
CA ALA A 73 11.89 -1.22 -0.17
C ALA A 73 11.74 -1.92 -1.54
N PRO A 74 12.70 -2.78 -1.95
CA PRO A 74 12.70 -3.41 -3.27
C PRO A 74 11.42 -4.19 -3.62
N GLU A 75 10.74 -4.79 -2.65
CA GLU A 75 9.54 -5.60 -2.90
C GLU A 75 8.31 -4.75 -3.27
N LEU A 76 8.33 -3.43 -3.05
CA LEU A 76 7.25 -2.52 -3.45
C LEU A 76 7.74 -1.45 -4.43
N ASP A 77 8.53 -0.48 -3.97
CA ASP A 77 9.04 0.60 -4.82
C ASP A 77 9.90 0.02 -5.95
N GLY A 78 10.84 -0.86 -5.62
CA GLY A 78 11.72 -1.47 -6.62
C GLY A 78 10.99 -2.36 -7.63
N ALA A 79 10.04 -3.17 -7.16
CA ALA A 79 9.29 -4.11 -7.98
C ALA A 79 8.40 -3.38 -9.00
N LEU A 80 7.65 -2.36 -8.55
CA LEU A 80 6.76 -1.61 -9.43
C LEU A 80 7.53 -0.64 -10.34
N ALA A 81 8.60 -0.01 -9.84
CA ALA A 81 9.45 0.85 -10.67
C ALA A 81 10.26 0.07 -11.71
N GLY A 82 10.64 -1.18 -11.40
CA GLY A 82 11.39 -2.05 -12.32
C GLY A 82 10.62 -2.44 -13.57
N VAL A 83 9.29 -2.33 -13.54
CA VAL A 83 8.39 -2.59 -14.67
C VAL A 83 7.73 -1.31 -15.19
N ASP A 84 8.31 -0.13 -14.91
CA ASP A 84 7.75 1.17 -15.30
C ASP A 84 6.28 1.38 -14.87
N GLY A 85 5.88 0.73 -13.76
CA GLY A 85 4.49 0.63 -13.32
C GLY A 85 4.01 1.80 -12.46
N ILE A 86 4.87 2.75 -12.10
CA ILE A 86 4.52 3.88 -11.24
C ILE A 86 4.40 5.15 -12.09
N GLY A 87 3.18 5.68 -12.22
CA GLY A 87 2.92 6.95 -12.91
C GLY A 87 3.22 8.17 -12.03
N TRP A 88 2.83 8.11 -10.76
CA TRP A 88 3.10 9.15 -9.76
C TRP A 88 3.37 8.53 -8.39
N ARG A 89 4.30 9.13 -7.62
CA ARG A 89 4.76 8.65 -6.32
C ARG A 89 4.76 9.78 -5.27
N MET A 90 4.24 9.52 -4.08
CA MET A 90 4.35 10.42 -2.90
C MET A 90 4.32 9.64 -1.56
N PRO A 91 4.78 10.20 -0.43
CA PRO A 91 5.51 11.45 -0.27
C PRO A 91 7.02 11.26 -0.09
N TYR A 92 7.50 10.02 0.09
CA TYR A 92 8.93 9.76 0.28
C TYR A 92 9.33 8.40 -0.29
N GLN A 93 10.49 8.34 -0.96
CA GLN A 93 11.09 7.11 -1.47
C GLN A 93 12.60 7.11 -1.26
N SER A 94 13.19 5.92 -1.09
CA SER A 94 14.64 5.73 -0.97
C SER A 94 15.20 4.62 -1.87
N ASP A 95 14.34 3.95 -2.63
CA ASP A 95 14.73 2.87 -3.54
C ASP A 95 15.51 3.43 -4.75
N PRO A 96 16.67 2.83 -5.12
CA PRO A 96 17.48 3.33 -6.21
C PRO A 96 16.82 3.24 -7.59
N THR A 97 16.01 2.21 -7.84
CA THR A 97 15.29 2.06 -9.11
C THR A 97 14.21 3.14 -9.23
N MET A 98 13.40 3.32 -8.18
CA MET A 98 12.40 4.39 -8.12
C MET A 98 13.04 5.77 -8.28
N ARG A 99 14.16 6.03 -7.60
CA ARG A 99 14.92 7.29 -7.76
C ARG A 99 15.37 7.51 -9.20
N SER A 100 15.85 6.46 -9.88
CA SER A 100 16.22 6.57 -11.30
C SER A 100 15.03 6.96 -12.16
N LYS A 101 13.87 6.29 -11.99
CA LYS A 101 12.63 6.55 -12.74
C LYS A 101 12.05 7.93 -12.50
N ILE A 102 12.27 8.50 -11.31
CA ILE A 102 11.90 9.89 -11.03
C ILE A 102 12.84 10.84 -11.77
N ASN A 103 14.15 10.60 -11.69
CA ASN A 103 15.16 11.49 -12.26
C ASN A 103 15.18 11.49 -13.79
N ASP A 104 14.76 10.39 -14.44
CA ASP A 104 14.64 10.31 -15.90
C ASP A 104 13.27 10.76 -16.44
N GLY A 105 12.33 11.09 -15.54
CA GLY A 105 10.99 11.58 -15.89
C GLY A 105 9.97 10.48 -16.23
N THR A 106 10.31 9.20 -16.07
CA THR A 106 9.37 8.08 -16.24
C THR A 106 8.23 8.15 -15.21
N SER A 107 8.54 8.54 -13.97
CA SER A 107 7.59 8.64 -12.87
C SER A 107 7.55 10.05 -12.28
N TYR A 108 6.37 10.62 -12.13
CA TYR A 108 6.20 11.89 -11.41
C TYR A 108 6.37 11.70 -9.90
N TYR A 109 6.82 12.74 -9.19
CA TYR A 109 7.08 12.66 -7.76
C TYR A 109 6.69 13.94 -7.02
N THR A 110 6.20 13.79 -5.79
CA THR A 110 5.90 14.92 -4.90
C THR A 110 6.28 14.56 -3.46
N ASP A 111 7.23 15.29 -2.89
CA ASP A 111 7.78 15.10 -1.55
C ASP A 111 7.09 15.98 -0.50
N ILE A 112 5.87 15.60 -0.18
CA ILE A 112 5.02 16.31 0.78
C ILE A 112 5.55 16.11 2.20
N HIS A 113 5.44 17.14 3.05
CA HIS A 113 5.77 17.02 4.46
C HIS A 113 5.00 15.85 5.09
N LEU A 114 5.72 14.90 5.71
CA LEU A 114 5.15 13.60 6.08
C LEU A 114 3.91 13.74 6.99
N SER A 115 3.94 14.69 7.94
CA SER A 115 2.81 14.95 8.85
C SER A 115 1.57 15.56 8.18
N GLU A 116 1.70 16.10 6.97
CA GLU A 116 0.60 16.73 6.24
C GLU A 116 -0.04 15.78 5.24
N SER A 117 0.74 14.84 4.69
CA SER A 117 0.32 13.94 3.62
C SER A 117 -0.98 13.17 3.95
N GLY A 118 -1.09 12.58 5.15
CA GLY A 118 -2.30 11.87 5.58
C GLY A 118 -3.52 12.78 5.76
N MET A 119 -3.33 14.03 6.20
CA MET A 119 -4.41 15.02 6.27
C MET A 119 -4.88 15.42 4.87
N MET A 120 -3.96 15.68 3.95
CA MET A 120 -4.27 16.03 2.56
C MET A 120 -5.03 14.91 1.83
N VAL A 121 -4.67 13.64 2.10
CA VAL A 121 -5.43 12.46 1.62
C VAL A 121 -6.88 12.51 2.12
N ARG A 122 -7.10 12.69 3.42
CA ARG A 122 -8.45 12.79 4.00
C ARG A 122 -9.27 13.95 3.45
N GLN A 123 -8.61 15.06 3.15
CA GLN A 123 -9.24 16.26 2.58
C GLN A 123 -9.48 16.15 1.05
N GLY A 124 -9.05 15.05 0.41
CA GLY A 124 -9.30 14.79 -0.99
C GLY A 124 -8.41 15.58 -1.97
N PHE A 125 -7.29 16.14 -1.51
CA PHE A 125 -6.36 16.90 -2.36
C PHE A 125 -5.82 16.10 -3.54
N PHE A 126 -5.69 14.78 -3.37
CA PHE A 126 -5.19 13.87 -4.41
C PHE A 126 -6.33 13.19 -5.17
N GLY A 127 -7.58 13.63 -4.96
CA GLY A 127 -8.76 13.00 -5.54
C GLY A 127 -9.05 11.64 -4.91
N LYS A 128 -9.63 10.76 -5.72
CA LYS A 128 -10.13 9.46 -5.28
C LYS A 128 -8.99 8.47 -5.03
N ILE A 129 -9.03 7.77 -3.90
CA ILE A 129 -8.16 6.62 -3.63
C ILE A 129 -8.95 5.34 -3.95
N ASP A 130 -8.51 4.58 -4.93
CA ASP A 130 -9.22 3.37 -5.37
C ASP A 130 -8.96 2.19 -4.44
N PHE A 131 -7.73 2.06 -3.95
CA PHE A 131 -7.33 0.96 -3.07
C PHE A 131 -6.46 1.43 -1.90
N ALA A 132 -6.66 0.83 -0.74
CA ALA A 132 -5.68 0.78 0.33
C ALA A 132 -5.08 -0.64 0.41
N VAL A 133 -3.76 -0.75 0.47
CA VAL A 133 -3.05 -2.04 0.60
C VAL A 133 -2.13 -2.01 1.81
N ILE A 134 -2.53 -2.71 2.86
CA ILE A 134 -1.92 -2.59 4.19
C ILE A 134 -1.36 -3.94 4.64
N GLU A 135 -0.12 -3.94 5.15
CA GLU A 135 0.44 -5.11 5.85
C GLU A 135 -0.11 -5.17 7.28
N ALA A 136 -0.54 -6.36 7.70
CA ALA A 136 -1.13 -6.59 9.02
C ALA A 136 -0.45 -7.75 9.76
N THR A 137 -0.32 -7.59 11.07
CA THR A 137 0.11 -8.66 11.97
C THR A 137 -1.00 -9.69 12.09
N ARG A 138 -2.22 -9.22 12.40
CA ARG A 138 -3.44 -10.01 12.45
C ARG A 138 -4.68 -9.15 12.18
N ILE A 139 -5.80 -9.84 11.95
CA ILE A 139 -7.15 -9.28 11.98
C ILE A 139 -7.86 -9.88 13.18
N THR A 140 -8.31 -9.04 14.11
CA THR A 140 -9.00 -9.45 15.36
C THR A 140 -10.39 -10.00 15.08
N GLU A 141 -11.04 -10.56 16.09
CA GLU A 141 -12.40 -11.12 16.05
C GLU A 141 -13.42 -10.07 15.60
N ASP A 142 -13.29 -8.84 16.09
CA ASP A 142 -14.13 -7.68 15.73
C ASP A 142 -13.72 -7.02 14.41
N GLY A 143 -12.72 -7.57 13.70
CA GLY A 143 -12.33 -7.14 12.36
C GLY A 143 -11.35 -5.97 12.33
N LYS A 144 -10.73 -5.61 13.46
CA LYS A 144 -9.66 -4.59 13.50
C LYS A 144 -8.40 -5.14 12.86
N ILE A 145 -7.71 -4.28 12.12
CA ILE A 145 -6.42 -4.57 11.49
C ILE A 145 -5.33 -4.14 12.47
N VAL A 146 -4.51 -5.08 12.92
CA VAL A 146 -3.34 -4.79 13.75
C VAL A 146 -2.16 -4.49 12.82
N PRO A 147 -1.59 -3.27 12.84
CA PRO A 147 -0.44 -2.94 12.00
C PRO A 147 0.77 -3.82 12.32
N THR A 148 1.79 -3.74 11.46
CA THR A 148 3.05 -4.45 11.64
C THR A 148 4.12 -3.51 12.18
N SER A 149 5.29 -3.45 11.53
CA SER A 149 6.43 -2.66 12.00
C SER A 149 6.33 -1.15 11.70
N SER A 150 5.19 -0.67 11.18
CA SER A 150 4.91 0.75 11.05
C SER A 150 3.40 1.05 11.03
N VAL A 151 3.04 2.30 11.35
CA VAL A 151 1.66 2.82 11.23
C VAL A 151 1.54 3.74 10.01
N GLY A 152 2.40 4.77 9.93
CA GLY A 152 2.40 5.71 8.81
C GLY A 152 1.02 6.30 8.53
N ASN A 153 0.62 6.31 7.26
CA ASN A 153 -0.67 6.82 6.79
C ASN A 153 -1.75 5.73 6.65
N ASN A 154 -1.56 4.53 7.23
CA ASN A 154 -2.46 3.39 7.02
C ASN A 154 -3.93 3.73 7.32
N SER A 155 -4.21 4.43 8.42
CA SER A 155 -5.57 4.83 8.79
C SER A 155 -6.18 5.79 7.78
N ALA A 156 -5.41 6.79 7.32
CA ALA A 156 -5.89 7.75 6.33
C ALA A 156 -6.28 7.06 5.01
N TYR A 157 -5.50 6.07 4.55
CA TYR A 157 -5.85 5.31 3.35
C TYR A 157 -7.07 4.41 3.55
N CYS A 158 -7.13 3.67 4.67
CA CYS A 158 -8.26 2.80 4.98
C CYS A 158 -9.58 3.59 5.14
N GLU A 159 -9.53 4.83 5.59
CA GLU A 159 -10.72 5.68 5.78
C GLU A 159 -11.33 6.15 4.45
N VAL A 160 -10.52 6.40 3.42
CA VAL A 160 -10.98 7.04 2.18
C VAL A 160 -11.00 6.13 0.95
N ALA A 161 -10.33 4.98 1.00
CA ALA A 161 -10.25 4.09 -0.14
C ALA A 161 -11.56 3.36 -0.43
N ASP A 162 -11.92 3.23 -1.71
CA ASP A 162 -13.10 2.45 -2.13
C ASP A 162 -13.00 0.97 -1.73
N LYS A 163 -11.78 0.41 -1.79
CA LYS A 163 -11.49 -1.00 -1.51
C LYS A 163 -10.24 -1.13 -0.67
N ILE A 164 -10.19 -2.17 0.16
CA ILE A 164 -9.06 -2.44 1.05
C ILE A 164 -8.57 -3.87 0.82
N ILE A 165 -7.27 -4.01 0.61
CA ILE A 165 -6.55 -5.28 0.53
C ILE A 165 -5.61 -5.36 1.74
N ILE A 166 -5.66 -6.48 2.46
CA ILE A 166 -4.84 -6.70 3.65
C ILE A 166 -3.89 -7.86 3.41
N GLU A 167 -2.58 -7.61 3.54
CA GLU A 167 -1.56 -8.64 3.52
C GLU A 167 -1.22 -9.05 4.95
N VAL A 168 -1.80 -10.16 5.42
CA VAL A 168 -1.55 -10.68 6.78
C VAL A 168 -0.23 -11.44 6.80
N ASN A 169 0.82 -10.80 7.32
CA ASN A 169 2.18 -11.30 7.23
C ASN A 169 2.59 -12.12 8.47
N SER A 170 2.70 -13.43 8.31
CA SER A 170 3.10 -14.35 9.38
C SER A 170 4.55 -14.21 9.85
N TRP A 171 5.40 -13.49 9.12
CA TRP A 171 6.77 -13.19 9.56
C TRP A 171 6.80 -12.18 10.72
N GLN A 172 5.85 -11.24 10.73
CA GLN A 172 5.75 -10.22 11.76
C GLN A 172 5.30 -10.87 13.09
N SER A 173 5.89 -10.44 14.22
CA SER A 173 5.54 -11.00 15.54
C SER A 173 4.10 -10.70 15.91
N GLU A 174 3.41 -11.65 16.55
CA GLU A 174 2.06 -11.41 17.10
C GLU A 174 2.09 -10.45 18.30
N ASP A 175 3.23 -10.34 18.98
CA ASP A 175 3.47 -9.41 20.09
C ASP A 175 3.47 -7.93 19.66
N LEU A 176 3.40 -7.65 18.35
CA LEU A 176 3.18 -6.29 17.86
C LEU A 176 1.78 -5.78 18.23
N GLU A 177 0.83 -6.68 18.54
CA GLU A 177 -0.50 -6.26 19.00
C GLU A 177 -0.46 -5.59 20.35
N GLY A 178 -1.00 -4.37 20.41
CA GLY A 178 -0.97 -3.51 21.59
C GLY A 178 0.22 -2.55 21.63
N MET A 179 1.15 -2.63 20.67
CA MET A 179 2.24 -1.64 20.59
C MET A 179 1.83 -0.33 19.90
N HIS A 180 0.86 -0.38 19.01
CA HIS A 180 0.43 0.78 18.22
C HIS A 180 -0.64 1.60 18.94
N ASP A 181 -0.55 2.92 18.84
CA ASP A 181 -1.63 3.83 19.19
C ASP A 181 -2.22 4.44 17.92
N VAL A 182 -3.50 4.15 17.66
CA VAL A 182 -4.21 4.61 16.46
C VAL A 182 -5.32 5.56 16.89
N TYR A 183 -5.00 6.85 16.87
CA TYR A 183 -5.93 7.92 17.23
C TYR A 183 -6.80 8.34 16.05
N GLN A 184 -8.12 8.46 16.28
CA GLN A 184 -9.11 8.92 15.28
C GLN A 184 -9.80 10.25 15.66
N GLY A 185 -9.36 10.94 16.72
CA GLY A 185 -10.11 12.05 17.30
C GLY A 185 -9.89 13.43 16.66
N PHE A 186 -9.81 13.51 15.34
CA PHE A 186 -10.17 14.75 14.64
C PHE A 186 -11.59 14.59 14.11
N ALA A 187 -12.57 14.73 15.02
CA ALA A 187 -13.89 15.16 14.60
C ALA A 187 -13.74 16.62 14.13
N LEU A 188 -13.83 16.83 12.83
CA LEU A 188 -14.06 18.16 12.26
C LEU A 188 -15.54 18.51 12.38
#